data_AF-A0A433PQ37-F1
#
_entry.id   AF-A0A433PQ37-F1
#
_cell.length_a   1.000
_cell.length_b   1.000
_cell.length_c   1.000
_cell.angle_alpha   90.00
_cell.angle_beta   90.00
_cell.angle_gamma   90.00
#
_symmetry.space_group_name_H-M   'P 1'
#
loop_
_entity.id
_entity.type
_entity.pdbx_description
1 polymer ?
#
loop_
_entity_poly.entity_id
_entity_poly.type
_entity_poly.pdbx_seq_one_letter_code
_entity_poly.pdbx_strand_id
1 'polypeptide(L)'
;MSTPNELIGEIPTIHYFDLGAKGRGECLRMLFEDAGVQFVDRRIPLDDKWPSVKKGFTGIALGLPVVELGEKRFAQSIPLLRYFGKKLGE
;
A
#
# COMPACT_ATOMS: atom_id res chain seq x y z
N MET A 1 16.70 -10.93 -15.84
CA MET A 1 16.15 -10.85 -14.46
C MET A 1 14.86 -10.08 -14.57
N SER A 2 13.76 -10.59 -14.00
CA SER A 2 12.50 -9.86 -14.01
C SER A 2 12.63 -8.62 -13.13
N THR A 3 12.00 -7.52 -13.54
CA THR A 3 11.97 -6.30 -12.71
C THR A 3 11.15 -6.54 -11.44
N PRO A 4 11.37 -5.79 -10.35
CA PRO A 4 10.56 -5.92 -9.14
C PRO A 4 9.05 -5.77 -9.40
N ASN A 5 8.67 -4.89 -10.33
CA ASN A 5 7.28 -4.72 -10.75
C ASN A 5 6.71 -5.92 -11.53
N GLU A 6 7.53 -6.65 -12.30
CA GLU A 6 7.11 -7.90 -12.97
C GLU A 6 6.83 -9.04 -11.96
N LEU A 7 7.55 -9.08 -10.83
CA LEU A 7 7.32 -10.09 -9.78
C LEU A 7 5.98 -9.90 -9.06
N ILE A 8 5.60 -8.64 -8.83
CA ILE A 8 4.33 -8.28 -8.19
C ILE A 8 3.16 -8.22 -9.20
N GLY A 9 3.44 -7.97 -10.48
CA GLY A 9 2.50 -8.09 -11.61
C GLY A 9 1.95 -6.77 -12.14
N GLU A 10 1.88 -5.72 -11.33
CA GLU A 10 1.40 -4.38 -11.72
C GLU A 10 2.09 -3.28 -10.88
N ILE A 11 1.83 -2.01 -11.15
CA ILE A 11 2.30 -0.88 -10.32
C ILE A 11 1.35 -0.72 -9.11
N PRO A 12 1.80 -1.00 -7.87
CA PRO A 12 0.95 -0.88 -6.70
C PRO A 12 0.66 0.58 -6.36
N THR A 13 -0.54 0.86 -5.85
CA THR A 13 -0.88 2.14 -5.23
C THR A 13 -1.00 1.96 -3.72
N ILE A 14 -0.14 2.62 -2.96
CA ILE A 14 -0.24 2.69 -1.49
C ILE A 14 -1.23 3.80 -1.14
N HIS A 15 -2.25 3.46 -0.37
CA HIS A 15 -3.17 4.40 0.26
C HIS A 15 -2.83 4.50 1.75
N TYR A 16 -2.41 5.69 2.19
CA TYR A 16 -2.18 5.98 3.61
C TYR A 16 -2.45 7.45 3.94
N PHE A 17 -2.57 7.77 5.22
CA PHE A 17 -2.80 9.13 5.66
C PHE A 17 -1.60 10.05 5.39
N ASP A 18 -1.89 11.33 5.14
CA ASP A 18 -0.91 12.41 5.11
C ASP A 18 -0.72 12.99 6.51
N LEU A 19 0.03 12.29 7.37
CA LEU A 19 0.11 12.62 8.79
C LEU A 19 1.21 13.63 9.13
N GLY A 20 2.04 14.05 8.17
CA GLY A 20 3.33 14.73 8.42
C GLY A 20 4.37 13.84 9.12
N ALA A 21 3.94 12.93 10.00
CA ALA A 21 4.68 11.79 10.50
C ALA A 21 4.61 10.59 9.53
N LYS A 22 5.53 9.64 9.70
CA LYS A 22 5.70 8.46 8.82
C LYS A 22 4.56 7.42 8.97
N GLY A 23 4.14 7.14 10.21
CA GLY A 23 3.04 6.19 10.49
C GLY A 23 3.28 4.76 9.96
N ARG A 24 2.21 3.96 9.86
CA ARG A 24 2.28 2.55 9.39
C ARG A 24 2.46 2.42 7.87
N GLY A 25 2.13 3.46 7.10
CA GLY A 25 2.29 3.46 5.64
C GLY A 25 3.76 3.50 5.23
N GLU A 26 4.62 4.11 6.04
CA GLU A 26 6.05 4.21 5.75
C GLU A 26 6.74 2.86 5.64
N CYS A 27 6.36 1.88 6.45
CA CYS A 27 6.96 0.55 6.37
C CYS A 27 6.81 -0.05 4.96
N LEU A 28 5.71 0.23 4.26
CA LEU A 28 5.52 -0.24 2.89
C LEU A 28 6.27 0.60 1.87
N ARG A 29 6.37 1.92 2.09
CA ARG A 29 7.18 2.80 1.22
C ARG A 29 8.63 2.36 1.24
N MET A 30 9.22 2.21 2.43
CA MET A 30 10.60 1.74 2.56
C MET A 30 10.81 0.38 1.90
N LEU A 31 9.89 -0.58 2.12
CA LEU A 31 9.98 -1.89 1.46
C LEU A 31 10.00 -1.77 -0.08
N PHE A 32 9.14 -0.93 -0.66
CA PHE A 32 9.07 -0.76 -2.11
C PHE A 32 10.26 0.04 -2.66
N GLU A 33 10.68 1.10 -1.97
CA GLU A 33 11.87 1.88 -2.34
C GLU A 33 13.14 1.02 -2.30
N ASP A 34 13.38 0.30 -1.20
CA ASP A 34 14.55 -0.56 -1.02
C ASP A 34 14.58 -1.72 -2.02
N ALA A 35 13.40 -2.24 -2.39
CA ALA A 35 13.27 -3.30 -3.39
C ALA A 35 13.26 -2.78 -4.84
N GLY A 36 13.34 -1.47 -5.08
CA GLY A 36 13.28 -0.88 -6.42
C GLY A 36 11.91 -1.03 -7.12
N VAL A 37 10.83 -1.20 -6.35
CA VAL A 37 9.45 -1.26 -6.86
C VAL A 37 8.98 0.15 -7.16
N GLN A 38 8.54 0.42 -8.38
CA GLN A 38 7.82 1.63 -8.70
C GLN A 38 6.39 1.54 -8.16
N PHE A 39 5.93 2.57 -7.44
CA PHE A 39 4.59 2.60 -6.84
C PHE A 39 4.00 4.02 -6.86
N VAL A 40 2.68 4.11 -6.71
CA VAL A 40 1.96 5.38 -6.53
C VAL A 40 1.68 5.59 -5.04
N ASP A 41 2.13 6.71 -4.47
CA ASP A 41 1.83 7.10 -3.08
C ASP A 41 0.59 7.98 -3.02
N ARG A 42 -0.58 7.39 -2.78
CA ARG A 42 -1.83 8.11 -2.60
C ARG A 42 -2.02 8.51 -1.14
N ARG A 43 -1.71 9.78 -0.86
CA ARG A 43 -1.84 10.39 0.45
C ARG A 43 -3.25 10.90 0.68
N ILE A 44 -3.86 10.46 1.78
CA ILE A 44 -5.23 10.80 2.17
C ILE A 44 -5.16 11.84 3.29
N PRO A 45 -5.71 13.05 3.12
CA PRO A 45 -5.84 14.00 4.21
C PRO A 45 -6.59 13.37 5.38
N LEU A 46 -6.06 13.52 6.60
CA LEU A 46 -6.77 13.14 7.81
C LEU A 46 -7.73 14.29 8.19
N ASP A 47 -8.83 14.39 7.46
CA ASP A 47 -9.86 15.41 7.64
C ASP A 47 -11.25 14.76 7.82
N ASP A 48 -12.28 15.60 7.86
CA ASP A 48 -13.69 15.21 7.98
C ASP A 48 -14.22 14.40 6.78
N LYS A 49 -13.47 14.33 5.66
CA LYS A 49 -13.82 13.54 4.48
C LYS A 49 -13.36 12.09 4.58
N TRP A 50 -12.50 11.75 5.54
CA TRP A 50 -12.01 10.38 5.74
C TRP A 50 -13.14 9.32 5.79
N PRO A 51 -14.25 9.51 6.54
CA PRO A 51 -15.36 8.55 6.54
C PRO A 51 -15.95 8.30 5.14
N SER A 52 -15.97 9.30 4.25
CA SER A 52 -16.42 9.15 2.87
C SER A 52 -15.42 8.34 2.04
N VAL A 53 -14.13 8.68 2.13
CA VAL A 53 -13.04 7.94 1.46
C VAL A 53 -13.02 6.49 1.92
N LYS A 54 -13.17 6.23 3.22
CA LYS A 54 -13.22 4.89 3.81
C LYS A 54 -14.30 3.99 3.18
N LYS A 55 -15.46 4.55 2.80
CA LYS A 55 -16.54 3.80 2.15
C LYS A 55 -16.14 3.25 0.77
N GLY A 56 -15.17 3.88 0.10
CA GLY A 56 -14.63 3.39 -1.18
C GLY A 56 -13.76 2.13 -1.06
N PHE A 57 -13.28 1.82 0.15
CA PHE A 57 -12.51 0.60 0.45
C PHE A 57 -13.43 -0.55 0.93
N THR A 58 -14.59 -0.71 0.28
CA THR A 58 -15.61 -1.73 0.60
C THR A 58 -14.99 -3.13 0.64
N GLY A 59 -15.35 -3.93 1.66
CA GLY A 59 -14.78 -5.27 1.87
C GLY A 59 -13.49 -5.29 2.71
N ILE A 60 -12.90 -4.13 3.02
CA ILE A 60 -11.71 -4.01 3.85
C ILE A 60 -12.11 -3.43 5.21
N ALA A 61 -12.40 -4.30 6.17
CA ALA A 61 -12.96 -3.92 7.47
C ALA A 61 -12.01 -3.10 8.39
N LEU A 62 -10.82 -2.71 7.94
CA LEU A 62 -9.65 -2.67 8.82
C LEU A 62 -8.78 -1.39 8.77
N GLY A 63 -9.09 -0.43 7.90
CA GLY A 63 -8.39 0.85 7.82
C GLY A 63 -7.08 0.79 7.04
N LEU A 64 -6.38 1.93 6.96
CA LEU A 64 -5.13 2.10 6.21
C LEU A 64 -3.92 1.53 7.01
N PRO A 65 -2.84 1.04 6.35
CA PRO A 65 -2.60 1.12 4.91
C PRO A 65 -3.38 0.10 4.09
N VAL A 66 -3.70 0.52 2.86
CA VAL A 66 -4.25 -0.33 1.79
C VAL A 66 -3.33 -0.26 0.59
N VAL A 67 -3.11 -1.38 -0.10
CA VAL A 67 -2.44 -1.42 -1.39
C VAL A 67 -3.43 -1.90 -2.45
N GLU A 68 -3.59 -1.11 -3.51
CA GLU A 68 -4.30 -1.52 -4.72
C GLU A 68 -3.29 -2.07 -5.74
N LEU A 69 -3.64 -3.20 -6.35
CA LEU A 69 -2.87 -3.85 -7.41
C LEU A 69 -3.87 -4.39 -8.42
N GLY A 70 -4.07 -3.66 -9.52
CA GLY A 70 -5.18 -3.87 -10.44
C GLY A 70 -6.52 -3.78 -9.73
N GLU A 71 -7.33 -4.83 -9.88
CA GLU A 71 -8.65 -4.94 -9.22
C GLU A 71 -8.56 -5.43 -7.77
N LYS A 72 -7.38 -5.86 -7.32
CA LYS A 72 -7.18 -6.44 -5.98
C LYS A 72 -6.83 -5.34 -4.99
N ARG A 73 -7.35 -5.50 -3.77
CA ARG A 73 -7.04 -4.64 -2.64
C ARG A 73 -6.56 -5.46 -1.46
N PHE A 74 -5.44 -5.04 -0.89
CA PHE A 74 -4.81 -5.67 0.25
C PHE A 74 -4.72 -4.65 1.39
N ALA A 75 -4.82 -5.10 2.64
CA ALA A 75 -4.86 -4.21 3.78
C ALA A 75 -4.13 -4.79 4.99
N GLN A 76 -4.00 -3.93 6.02
CA GLN A 76 -3.21 -4.16 7.22
C GLN A 76 -1.71 -4.22 6.96
N SER A 77 -0.95 -3.46 7.75
CA SER A 77 0.49 -3.29 7.53
C SER A 77 1.26 -4.61 7.58
N ILE A 78 0.98 -5.47 8.58
CA ILE A 78 1.74 -6.73 8.76
C ILE A 78 1.47 -7.75 7.63
N PRO A 79 0.22 -8.07 7.25
CA PRO A 79 -0.05 -8.92 6.10
C PRO A 79 0.54 -8.38 4.79
N LEU A 80 0.44 -7.07 4.55
CA LEU A 80 1.02 -6.43 3.37
C LEU A 80 2.54 -6.62 3.31
N LEU A 81 3.26 -6.30 4.40
CA LEU A 81 4.71 -6.47 4.49
C LEU A 81 5.13 -7.93 4.25
N ARG A 82 4.40 -8.89 4.84
CA ARG A 82 4.69 -10.32 4.65
C ARG A 82 4.41 -10.78 3.22
N TYR A 83 3.32 -10.32 2.61
CA TYR A 83 2.97 -10.70 1.24
C TYR A 83 4.01 -10.19 0.24
N PHE A 84 4.31 -8.89 0.28
CA PHE A 84 5.26 -8.27 -0.64
C PHE A 84 6.70 -8.71 -0.39
N GLY A 85 7.10 -8.86 0.89
CA GLY A 85 8.43 -9.37 1.22
C GLY A 85 8.69 -10.77 0.66
N LYS A 86 7.69 -11.66 0.66
CA LYS A 86 7.81 -12.98 -0.01
C LYS A 86 7.90 -12.84 -1.52
N LYS A 87 7.01 -12.03 -2.11
CA LYS A 87 6.94 -11.80 -3.57
C LYS A 87 8.22 -11.22 -4.18
N LEU A 88 8.95 -10.40 -3.42
CA LEU A 88 10.15 -9.68 -3.88
C LEU A 88 11.46 -10.38 -3.54
N GLY A 89 11.43 -11.34 -2.60
CA GLY A 89 12.61 -12.10 -2.17
C GLY A 89 12.74 -13.49 -2.78
N GLU A 90 11.78 -13.90 -3.62
CA GLU A 90 11.83 -15.09 -4.48
C GLU A 90 12.52 -14.76 -5.82
#